data_AF-A0A9X3K8P6-F1
#
_entry.id   AF-A0A9X3K8P6-F1
#
_cell.length_a   1.000
_cell.length_b   1.000
_cell.length_c   1.000
_cell.angle_alpha   90.00
_cell.angle_beta   90.00
_cell.angle_gamma   90.00
#
_symmetry.space_group_name_H-M   'P 1'
#
loop_
_entity.id
_entity.type
_entity.pdbx_description
1 polymer ?
#
loop_
_entity_poly.entity_id
_entity_poly.type
_entity_poly.pdbx_seq_one_letter_code
_entity_poly.pdbx_strand_id
1 'polypeptide(L)'
;MFNLFKKKKKIGCPVCHEKNTVGFGADYLESKFDSRIAESEKIGNIQTYQCSICKSSFYKEGEMFQRFAYGQIETLRAFLKKDLVLTERLKSELDIIGLTSDWSMNMLAPAKVTLTNGETLDFATVRVSKQPPIGYYVDHFKRLIFIDEIEKIEPSDYGISKEIREKSKDAEERRMGFYPITLKDNSGKKIVINGQALFFKNGEISGSNLNLDNESWNHREKYIYEDKIDNQVLVVAKR
;
A
#
# COMPACT_ATOMS: atom_id res chain seq x y z
N MET A 1 18.62 -2.79 50.30
CA MET A 1 17.55 -2.39 49.37
C MET A 1 18.15 -1.43 48.35
N PHE A 2 18.55 -1.92 47.18
CA PHE A 2 19.06 -1.07 46.12
C PHE A 2 17.90 -0.33 45.46
N ASN A 3 17.74 0.95 45.80
CA ASN A 3 16.88 1.86 45.06
C ASN A 3 17.61 2.19 43.75
N LEU A 4 17.50 1.28 42.78
CA LEU A 4 17.97 1.49 41.41
C LEU A 4 17.28 2.73 40.85
N PHE A 5 18.04 3.79 40.63
CA PHE A 5 17.63 5.05 40.02
C PHE A 5 16.64 4.81 38.87
N LYS A 6 15.33 5.00 39.13
CA LYS A 6 14.33 4.99 38.06
C LYS A 6 14.71 6.10 37.10
N LYS A 7 15.18 5.74 35.90
CA LYS A 7 15.49 6.71 34.83
C LYS A 7 14.27 7.62 34.67
N LYS A 8 14.48 8.93 34.78
CA LYS A 8 13.42 9.92 34.62
C LYS A 8 12.78 9.73 33.24
N LYS A 9 11.46 9.58 33.21
CA LYS A 9 10.71 9.47 31.95
C LYS A 9 10.83 10.77 31.15
N LYS A 10 10.90 10.66 29.83
CA LYS A 10 10.92 11.82 28.92
C LYS A 10 9.50 12.41 28.80
N ILE A 11 9.36 13.73 28.80
CA ILE A 11 8.03 14.37 28.61
C ILE A 11 7.65 14.31 27.12
N GLY A 12 6.39 14.00 26.82
CA GLY A 12 5.85 13.99 25.46
C GLY A 12 5.63 12.57 24.94
N CYS A 13 6.06 12.27 23.72
CA CYS A 13 5.94 10.94 23.11
C CYS A 13 7.18 10.59 22.29
N PRO A 14 7.36 9.35 21.80
CA PRO A 14 8.50 8.97 20.97
C PRO A 14 8.78 9.93 19.82
N VAL A 15 7.74 10.37 19.09
CA VAL A 15 7.86 11.33 17.97
C VAL A 15 8.41 12.71 18.40
N CYS A 16 8.29 13.10 19.67
CA CYS A 16 8.90 14.35 20.16
C CYS A 16 10.43 14.28 20.22
N HIS A 17 11.01 13.09 20.30
CA HIS A 17 12.42 12.87 20.61
C HIS A 17 13.18 12.09 19.53
N GLU A 18 12.47 11.32 18.70
CA GLU A 18 13.03 10.43 17.70
C GLU A 18 12.57 10.88 16.31
N LYS A 19 13.54 11.06 15.40
CA LYS A 19 13.24 11.38 14.00
C LYS A 19 12.72 10.10 13.32
N ASN A 20 11.72 10.24 12.46
CA ASN A 20 11.15 9.16 11.63
C ASN A 20 10.38 8.06 12.39
N THR A 21 9.93 8.30 13.62
CA THR A 21 9.01 7.35 14.29
C THR A 21 7.66 7.30 13.56
N VAL A 22 7.32 6.13 13.02
CA VAL A 22 6.04 5.84 12.34
C VAL A 22 4.99 5.24 13.28
N GLY A 23 5.42 4.56 14.35
CA GLY A 23 4.54 3.99 15.37
C GLY A 23 5.32 3.51 16.59
N PHE A 24 4.62 3.21 17.68
CA PHE A 24 5.20 2.73 18.95
C PHE A 24 4.16 2.02 19.83
N GLY A 25 4.62 1.10 20.68
CA GLY A 25 3.77 0.37 21.63
C GLY A 25 3.33 1.23 22.82
N ALA A 26 2.15 0.94 23.36
CA ALA A 26 1.62 1.57 24.57
C ALA A 26 2.52 1.29 25.79
N ASP A 27 3.08 0.09 25.90
CA ASP A 27 4.04 -0.32 26.93
C ASP A 27 5.35 0.51 26.88
N TYR A 28 5.86 0.77 25.67
CA TYR A 28 7.04 1.62 25.47
C TYR A 28 6.73 3.07 25.87
N LEU A 29 5.57 3.58 25.48
CA LEU A 29 5.09 4.91 25.86
C LEU A 29 4.99 5.03 27.38
N GLU A 30 4.31 4.09 28.04
CA GLU A 30 4.11 4.09 29.50
C GLU A 30 5.43 3.92 30.26
N SER A 31 6.34 3.06 29.80
CA SER A 31 7.57 2.77 30.53
C SER A 31 8.61 3.89 30.41
N LYS A 32 8.68 4.59 29.26
CA LYS A 32 9.75 5.56 28.96
C LYS A 32 9.30 7.02 28.97
N PHE A 33 8.01 7.30 28.84
CA PHE A 33 7.50 8.67 28.66
C PHE A 33 6.45 9.07 29.71
N ASP A 34 6.49 10.34 30.10
CA ASP A 34 5.37 11.03 30.72
C ASP A 34 4.48 11.54 29.58
N SER A 35 3.56 10.67 29.14
CA SER A 35 2.80 10.85 27.92
C SER A 35 1.92 12.09 27.95
N ARG A 36 1.95 12.85 26.85
CA ARG A 36 1.04 13.97 26.61
C ARG A 36 0.10 13.70 25.43
N ILE A 37 -0.11 12.41 25.13
CA ILE A 37 -1.09 11.95 24.15
C ILE A 37 -2.44 11.82 24.85
N ALA A 38 -3.45 12.48 24.29
CA ALA A 38 -4.83 12.36 24.73
C ALA A 38 -5.72 11.99 23.54
N GLU A 39 -6.89 11.42 23.81
CA GLU A 39 -7.94 11.29 22.80
C GLU A 39 -8.29 12.66 22.21
N SER A 40 -8.51 12.70 20.91
CA SER A 40 -8.82 13.94 20.18
C SER A 40 -10.25 13.88 19.64
N GLU A 41 -10.45 13.21 18.51
CA GLU A 41 -11.76 13.04 17.88
C GLU A 41 -11.96 11.58 17.45
N LYS A 42 -13.21 11.20 17.22
CA LYS A 42 -13.56 9.91 16.64
C LYS A 42 -14.00 10.13 15.19
N ILE A 43 -13.30 9.52 14.24
CA ILE A 43 -13.56 9.64 12.81
C ILE A 43 -14.08 8.29 12.30
N GLY A 44 -15.41 8.19 12.14
CA GLY A 44 -16.08 6.91 11.91
C GLY A 44 -15.86 5.97 13.10
N ASN A 45 -15.24 4.81 12.83
CA ASN A 45 -14.91 3.84 13.87
C ASN A 45 -13.48 3.98 14.44
N ILE A 46 -12.71 4.95 13.96
CA ILE A 46 -11.31 5.13 14.37
C ILE A 46 -11.23 6.21 15.44
N GLN A 47 -10.78 5.83 16.63
CA GLN A 47 -10.41 6.79 17.67
C GLN A 47 -9.06 7.40 17.33
N THR A 48 -8.99 8.73 17.28
CA THR A 48 -7.75 9.46 17.08
C THR A 48 -7.21 9.99 18.41
N TYR A 49 -5.90 10.18 18.45
CA TYR A 49 -5.17 10.69 19.60
C TYR A 49 -4.20 11.77 19.14
N GLN A 50 -3.92 12.76 19.99
CA GLN A 50 -2.99 13.83 19.65
C GLN A 50 -2.01 14.09 20.81
N CYS A 51 -0.73 14.25 20.48
CA CYS A 51 0.25 14.72 21.44
C CYS A 51 0.15 16.24 21.61
N SER A 52 -0.06 16.72 22.82
CA SER A 52 -0.17 18.17 23.07
C SER A 52 1.16 18.93 22.89
N ILE A 53 2.30 18.24 22.92
CA ILE A 53 3.65 18.81 22.75
C ILE A 53 4.00 18.96 21.27
N CYS A 54 4.14 17.86 20.53
CA CYS A 54 4.55 17.90 19.10
C CYS A 54 3.39 17.98 18.11
N LYS A 55 2.14 18.01 18.59
CA LYS A 55 0.90 18.07 17.78
C LYS A 55 0.68 16.92 16.81
N SER A 56 1.54 15.89 16.83
CA SER A 56 1.37 14.69 16.01
C SER A 56 0.10 13.94 16.41
N SER A 57 -0.58 13.40 15.39
CA SER A 57 -1.82 12.66 15.53
C SER A 57 -1.59 11.17 15.31
N PHE A 58 -2.36 10.34 16.00
CA PHE A 58 -2.21 8.89 16.02
C PHE A 58 -3.57 8.18 15.96
N TYR A 59 -3.57 6.94 15.50
CA TYR A 59 -4.63 5.96 15.73
C TYR A 59 -4.05 4.73 16.43
N LYS A 60 -4.91 3.89 17.00
CA LYS A 60 -4.48 2.63 17.63
C LYS A 60 -4.81 1.43 16.74
N GLU A 61 -3.88 0.48 16.69
CA GLU A 61 -4.06 -0.85 16.14
C GLU A 61 -3.58 -1.86 17.20
N GLY A 62 -4.53 -2.43 17.95
CA GLY A 62 -4.22 -3.14 19.19
C GLY A 62 -3.53 -2.21 20.20
N GLU A 63 -2.40 -2.65 20.74
CA GLU A 63 -1.57 -1.89 21.69
C GLU A 63 -0.56 -0.94 21.02
N MET A 64 -0.61 -0.82 19.69
CA MET A 64 0.30 0.04 18.92
C MET A 64 -0.36 1.37 18.57
N PHE A 65 0.31 2.47 18.90
CA PHE A 65 0.00 3.78 18.32
C PHE A 65 0.70 3.90 16.97
N GLN A 66 -0.08 4.13 15.92
CA GLN A 66 0.39 4.44 14.58
C GLN A 66 0.22 5.92 14.32
N ARG A 67 1.28 6.59 13.85
CA ARG A 67 1.23 8.00 13.51
C ARG A 67 0.49 8.17 12.19
N PHE A 68 -0.47 9.08 12.14
CA PHE A 68 -1.02 9.54 10.87
C PHE A 68 0.06 10.27 10.07
N ALA A 69 0.26 9.86 8.83
CA ALA A 69 1.08 10.64 7.91
C ALA A 69 0.34 11.91 7.47
N TYR A 70 1.07 12.79 6.79
CA TYR A 70 0.53 14.06 6.33
C TYR A 70 -0.68 13.83 5.40
N GLY A 71 -1.79 14.51 5.66
CA GLY A 71 -3.02 14.41 4.86
C GLY A 71 -3.88 13.16 5.11
N GLN A 72 -3.43 12.17 5.90
CA GLN A 72 -4.19 10.92 6.07
C GLN A 72 -5.47 11.09 6.88
N ILE A 73 -5.55 12.08 7.77
CA ILE A 73 -6.78 12.38 8.51
C ILE A 73 -7.84 12.93 7.54
N GLU A 74 -7.45 13.81 6.64
CA GLU A 74 -8.30 14.37 5.60
C GLU A 74 -8.77 13.27 4.64
N THR A 75 -7.85 12.40 4.23
CA THR A 75 -8.16 11.20 3.42
C THR A 75 -9.15 10.30 4.12
N LEU A 76 -8.99 10.03 5.42
CA LEU A 76 -9.91 9.21 6.20
C LEU A 76 -11.31 9.84 6.23
N ARG A 77 -11.40 11.14 6.52
CA ARG A 77 -12.68 11.87 6.52
C ARG A 77 -13.35 11.84 5.15
N ALA A 78 -12.58 12.09 4.08
CA ALA A 78 -13.08 12.05 2.71
C ALA A 78 -13.58 10.65 2.34
N PHE A 79 -12.82 9.61 2.68
CA PHE A 79 -13.21 8.22 2.46
C PHE A 79 -14.53 7.90 3.15
N LEU A 80 -14.74 8.32 4.40
CA LEU A 80 -15.99 8.06 5.12
C LEU A 80 -17.17 8.84 4.55
N LYS A 81 -16.96 10.11 4.16
CA LYS A 81 -18.01 11.00 3.68
C LYS A 81 -18.47 10.69 2.26
N LYS A 82 -17.56 10.34 1.36
CA LYS A 82 -17.85 10.14 -0.06
C LYS A 82 -18.50 8.78 -0.32
N ASP A 83 -19.39 8.76 -1.31
CA ASP A 83 -19.91 7.51 -1.87
C ASP A 83 -18.98 7.03 -2.99
N LEU A 84 -17.99 6.23 -2.60
CA LEU A 84 -16.88 5.78 -3.46
C LEU A 84 -17.20 4.46 -4.17
N VAL A 85 -18.42 4.32 -4.67
CA VAL A 85 -18.88 3.09 -5.33
C VAL A 85 -18.50 3.12 -6.81
N LEU A 86 -18.02 2.00 -7.33
CA LEU A 86 -17.78 1.83 -8.76
C LEU A 86 -19.10 1.90 -9.54
N THR A 87 -19.14 2.72 -10.59
CA THR A 87 -20.23 2.69 -11.56
C THR A 87 -20.19 1.38 -12.36
N GLU A 88 -21.30 0.95 -12.96
CA GLU A 88 -21.35 -0.28 -13.78
C GLU A 88 -20.33 -0.26 -14.93
N ARG A 89 -20.09 0.92 -15.50
CA ARG A 89 -19.05 1.12 -16.51
C ARG A 89 -17.65 0.86 -15.95
N LEU A 90 -17.29 1.50 -14.83
CA LEU A 90 -15.98 1.30 -14.21
C LEU A 90 -15.78 -0.14 -13.71
N LYS A 91 -16.85 -0.83 -13.27
CA LYS A 91 -16.82 -2.26 -12.95
C LYS A 91 -16.48 -3.09 -14.17
N SER A 92 -17.16 -2.87 -15.29
CA SER A 92 -16.90 -3.58 -16.55
C SER A 92 -15.49 -3.34 -17.07
N GLU A 93 -14.97 -2.11 -16.96
CA GLU A 93 -13.59 -1.78 -17.29
C GLU A 93 -12.58 -2.53 -16.39
N LEU A 94 -12.83 -2.63 -15.09
CA LEU A 94 -12.01 -3.42 -14.17
C LEU A 94 -12.10 -4.93 -14.41
N ASP A 95 -13.25 -5.44 -14.82
CA ASP A 95 -13.45 -6.87 -15.09
C ASP A 95 -12.58 -7.34 -16.26
N ILE A 96 -12.34 -6.48 -17.27
CA ILE A 96 -11.42 -6.74 -18.38
C ILE A 96 -9.98 -6.94 -17.88
N ILE A 97 -9.53 -6.11 -16.93
CA ILE A 97 -8.18 -6.19 -16.34
C ILE A 97 -8.08 -7.36 -15.36
N GLY A 98 -9.17 -7.63 -14.65
CA GLY A 98 -9.30 -8.69 -13.66
C GLY A 98 -8.80 -8.28 -12.28
N LEU A 99 -9.72 -8.14 -11.33
CA LEU A 99 -9.37 -7.96 -9.92
C LEU A 99 -8.79 -9.25 -9.33
N THR A 100 -7.77 -9.10 -8.48
CA THR A 100 -7.18 -10.18 -7.69
C THR A 100 -7.11 -9.76 -6.22
N SER A 101 -7.35 -10.69 -5.29
CA SER A 101 -7.25 -10.39 -3.86
C SER A 101 -5.78 -10.23 -3.40
N ASP A 102 -5.52 -9.28 -2.49
CA ASP A 102 -4.28 -9.25 -1.72
C ASP A 102 -4.40 -10.07 -0.42
N TRP A 103 -3.30 -10.14 0.33
CA TRP A 103 -3.23 -10.81 1.65
C TRP A 103 -4.20 -10.23 2.70
N SER A 104 -4.69 -9.01 2.51
CA SER A 104 -5.65 -8.33 3.37
C SER A 104 -7.08 -8.37 2.83
N MET A 105 -7.35 -9.24 1.85
CA MET A 105 -8.64 -9.41 1.17
C MET A 105 -9.16 -8.13 0.48
N ASN A 106 -8.29 -7.17 0.19
CA ASN A 106 -8.61 -6.08 -0.74
C ASN A 106 -8.57 -6.63 -2.16
N MET A 107 -9.38 -6.08 -3.05
CA MET A 107 -9.31 -6.42 -4.47
C MET A 107 -8.46 -5.37 -5.18
N LEU A 108 -7.45 -5.82 -5.93
CA LEU A 108 -6.48 -4.98 -6.61
C LEU A 108 -6.47 -5.24 -8.12
N ALA A 109 -6.27 -4.19 -8.92
CA ALA A 109 -5.97 -4.27 -10.34
C ALA A 109 -4.92 -3.21 -10.74
N PRO A 110 -3.88 -3.58 -11.52
CA PRO A 110 -3.01 -2.61 -12.16
C PRO A 110 -3.71 -2.01 -13.37
N ALA A 111 -3.77 -0.69 -13.46
CA ALA A 111 -4.50 -0.01 -14.50
C ALA A 111 -3.79 1.25 -14.96
N LYS A 112 -4.16 1.65 -16.17
CA LYS A 112 -4.09 3.02 -16.64
C LYS A 112 -5.43 3.69 -16.34
N VAL A 113 -5.40 4.88 -15.77
CA VAL A 113 -6.62 5.63 -15.46
C VAL A 113 -6.58 7.01 -16.09
N THR A 114 -7.74 7.46 -16.55
CA THR A 114 -7.97 8.86 -16.96
C THR A 114 -8.89 9.51 -15.95
N LEU A 115 -8.48 10.66 -15.43
CA LEU A 115 -9.25 11.45 -14.47
C LEU A 115 -10.26 12.33 -15.21
N THR A 116 -11.28 12.81 -14.50
CA THR A 116 -12.32 13.71 -15.04
C THR A 116 -11.79 15.07 -15.50
N ASN A 117 -10.55 15.43 -15.15
CA ASN A 117 -9.87 16.62 -15.65
C ASN A 117 -9.01 16.35 -16.91
N GLY A 118 -9.04 15.12 -17.45
CA GLY A 118 -8.28 14.69 -18.62
C GLY A 118 -6.85 14.19 -18.35
N GLU A 119 -6.38 14.23 -17.10
CA GLU A 119 -5.05 13.67 -16.72
C GLU A 119 -5.04 12.14 -16.84
N THR A 120 -4.00 11.57 -17.44
CA THR A 120 -3.84 10.11 -17.57
C THR A 120 -2.65 9.60 -16.76
N LEU A 121 -2.84 8.50 -16.04
CA LEU A 121 -1.85 7.91 -15.12
C LEU A 121 -1.76 6.40 -15.39
N ASP A 122 -0.59 5.90 -15.81
CA ASP A 122 -0.41 4.51 -16.28
C ASP A 122 -0.01 3.52 -15.17
N PHE A 123 0.52 4.01 -14.04
CA PHE A 123 0.90 3.19 -12.88
C PHE A 123 -0.13 3.32 -11.76
N ALA A 124 -1.40 3.07 -12.07
CA ALA A 124 -2.49 3.20 -11.10
C ALA A 124 -2.90 1.84 -10.53
N THR A 125 -2.76 1.68 -9.22
CA THR A 125 -3.33 0.54 -8.49
C THR A 125 -4.75 0.88 -8.10
N VAL A 126 -5.74 0.25 -8.73
CA VAL A 126 -7.14 0.35 -8.32
C VAL A 126 -7.38 -0.62 -7.17
N ARG A 127 -7.70 -0.09 -5.98
CA ARG A 127 -7.99 -0.83 -4.76
C ARG A 127 -9.46 -0.69 -4.40
N VAL A 128 -10.17 -1.81 -4.35
CA VAL A 128 -11.52 -1.92 -3.83
C VAL A 128 -11.47 -2.52 -2.43
N SER A 129 -11.87 -1.75 -1.42
CA SER A 129 -11.77 -2.14 -0.01
C SER A 129 -12.92 -1.62 0.86
N LYS A 130 -13.16 -2.29 1.98
CA LYS A 130 -14.02 -1.78 3.06
C LYS A 130 -13.26 -0.84 4.01
N GLN A 131 -11.93 -0.94 4.04
CA GLN A 131 -11.08 -0.19 4.96
C GLN A 131 -10.57 1.09 4.30
N PRO A 132 -10.43 2.19 5.07
CA PRO A 132 -9.87 3.42 4.57
C PRO A 132 -8.38 3.25 4.21
N PRO A 133 -7.88 3.99 3.22
CA PRO A 133 -6.48 3.97 2.79
C PRO A 133 -5.63 4.83 3.75
N ILE A 134 -5.40 4.34 4.96
CA ILE A 134 -4.52 4.97 5.95
C ILE A 134 -3.34 4.06 6.30
N GLY A 135 -2.31 4.61 6.94
CA GLY A 135 -1.12 3.88 7.35
C GLY A 135 0.05 4.07 6.40
N TYR A 136 1.25 3.67 6.85
CA TYR A 136 2.51 4.01 6.19
C TYR A 136 2.64 3.46 4.76
N TYR A 137 2.00 2.32 4.46
CA TYR A 137 2.01 1.76 3.12
C TYR A 137 1.45 2.73 2.07
N VAL A 138 0.45 3.53 2.43
CA VAL A 138 -0.19 4.48 1.51
C VAL A 138 0.76 5.61 1.11
N ASP A 139 1.73 5.93 1.96
CA ASP A 139 2.73 6.97 1.69
C ASP A 139 3.76 6.55 0.63
N HIS A 140 3.82 5.26 0.26
CA HIS A 140 4.64 4.79 -0.87
C HIS A 140 4.05 5.18 -2.23
N PHE A 141 2.77 5.55 -2.28
CA PHE A 141 2.17 6.07 -3.50
C PHE A 141 2.45 7.56 -3.62
N LYS A 142 2.81 7.99 -4.83
CA LYS A 142 3.02 9.40 -5.14
C LYS A 142 1.75 10.22 -4.93
N ARG A 143 0.59 9.62 -5.19
CA ARG A 143 -0.72 10.25 -5.09
C ARG A 143 -1.80 9.23 -4.76
N LEU A 144 -2.75 9.64 -3.94
CA LEU A 144 -4.01 8.95 -3.71
C LEU A 144 -5.13 9.68 -4.45
N ILE A 145 -5.99 8.92 -5.11
CA ILE A 145 -7.11 9.41 -5.91
C ILE A 145 -8.36 8.63 -5.52
N PHE A 146 -9.48 9.31 -5.38
CA PHE A 146 -10.75 8.62 -5.12
C PHE A 146 -11.44 8.24 -6.44
N ILE A 147 -12.20 7.14 -6.41
CA ILE A 147 -12.84 6.60 -7.62
C ILE A 147 -13.83 7.58 -8.29
N ASP A 148 -14.39 8.53 -7.54
CA ASP A 148 -15.28 9.57 -8.05
C ASP A 148 -14.56 10.63 -8.91
N GLU A 149 -13.23 10.63 -8.91
CA GLU A 149 -12.38 11.46 -9.77
C GLU A 149 -11.98 10.73 -11.07
N ILE A 150 -12.34 9.45 -11.23
CA ILE A 150 -11.95 8.63 -12.37
C ILE A 150 -13.00 8.70 -13.47
N GLU A 151 -12.57 9.11 -14.65
CA GLU A 151 -13.37 9.06 -15.86
C GLU A 151 -13.24 7.72 -16.57
N LYS A 152 -12.07 7.10 -16.63
CA LYS A 152 -11.87 5.85 -17.39
C LYS A 152 -10.80 4.97 -16.76
N ILE A 153 -10.99 3.66 -16.83
CA ILE A 153 -10.03 2.62 -16.45
C ILE A 153 -9.71 1.77 -17.68
N GLU A 154 -8.42 1.52 -17.92
CA GLU A 154 -7.90 0.76 -19.04
C GLU A 154 -6.77 -0.17 -18.59
N PRO A 155 -6.50 -1.28 -19.30
CA PRO A 155 -5.29 -2.05 -19.08
C PRO A 155 -4.04 -1.17 -19.21
N SER A 156 -3.12 -1.28 -18.24
CA SER A 156 -1.81 -0.66 -18.36
C SER A 156 -0.88 -1.54 -19.19
N ASP A 157 -0.04 -0.93 -20.03
CA ASP A 157 1.04 -1.64 -20.73
C ASP A 157 2.04 -2.28 -19.75
N TYR A 158 2.15 -1.71 -18.54
CA TYR A 158 3.02 -2.20 -17.49
C TYR A 158 2.32 -3.15 -16.52
N GLY A 159 1.00 -3.30 -16.64
CA GLY A 159 0.19 -4.12 -15.75
C GLY A 159 0.47 -5.61 -15.95
N ILE A 160 0.73 -6.33 -14.87
CA ILE A 160 0.87 -7.78 -14.89
C ILE A 160 -0.52 -8.43 -15.04
N SER A 161 -0.61 -9.44 -15.91
CA SER A 161 -1.86 -10.13 -16.19
C SER A 161 -2.50 -10.74 -14.94
N LYS A 162 -3.83 -10.89 -14.96
CA LYS A 162 -4.58 -11.53 -13.87
C LYS A 162 -4.05 -12.94 -13.58
N GLU A 163 -3.74 -13.70 -14.62
CA GLU A 163 -3.24 -15.07 -14.51
C GLU A 163 -1.93 -15.13 -13.71
N ILE A 164 -0.96 -14.28 -14.05
CA ILE A 164 0.31 -14.20 -13.33
C ILE A 164 0.08 -13.77 -11.88
N ARG A 165 -0.77 -12.76 -11.64
CA ARG A 165 -1.11 -12.29 -10.28
C ARG A 165 -1.80 -13.34 -9.43
N GLU A 166 -2.68 -14.16 -9.99
CA GLU A 166 -3.29 -15.28 -9.26
C GLU A 166 -2.25 -16.37 -8.97
N LYS A 167 -1.45 -16.77 -9.96
CA LYS A 167 -0.36 -17.73 -9.77
C LYS A 167 0.63 -17.28 -8.69
N SER A 168 0.83 -15.98 -8.56
CA SER A 168 1.76 -15.41 -7.59
C SER A 168 1.40 -15.55 -6.12
N LYS A 169 0.11 -15.81 -5.83
CA LYS A 169 -0.36 -16.07 -4.46
C LYS A 169 0.20 -17.36 -3.90
N ASP A 170 0.45 -18.33 -4.78
CA ASP A 170 0.92 -19.66 -4.43
C ASP A 170 2.45 -19.79 -4.53
N ALA A 171 3.16 -18.68 -4.78
CA ALA A 171 4.61 -18.69 -4.86
C ALA A 171 5.21 -19.10 -3.50
N GLU A 172 6.13 -20.05 -3.53
CA GLU A 172 6.81 -20.50 -2.31
C GLU A 172 7.93 -19.53 -1.91
N GLU A 173 8.08 -19.31 -0.60
CA GLU A 173 9.22 -18.57 -0.10
C GLU A 173 10.50 -19.35 -0.36
N ARG A 174 11.50 -18.69 -0.95
CA ARG A 174 12.85 -19.26 -1.12
C ARG A 174 13.82 -18.75 -0.07
N ARG A 175 13.71 -17.48 0.34
CA ARG A 175 14.53 -16.88 1.40
C ARG A 175 14.00 -15.51 1.83
N MET A 176 13.93 -15.25 3.13
CA MET A 176 13.78 -13.90 3.70
C MET A 176 12.69 -13.04 3.01
N GLY A 177 11.50 -13.58 2.79
CA GLY A 177 10.38 -12.89 2.14
C GLY A 177 10.49 -12.79 0.61
N PHE A 178 11.36 -13.57 -0.01
CA PHE A 178 11.46 -13.69 -1.47
C PHE A 178 10.63 -14.89 -1.98
N TYR A 179 9.56 -14.57 -2.70
CA TYR A 179 8.59 -15.48 -3.31
C TYR A 179 8.68 -15.37 -4.85
N PRO A 180 9.74 -15.92 -5.48
CA PRO A 180 10.01 -15.70 -6.89
C PRO A 180 9.04 -16.45 -7.80
N ILE A 181 8.68 -15.80 -8.90
CA ILE A 181 7.96 -16.41 -10.02
C ILE A 181 8.74 -16.12 -11.29
N THR A 182 9.07 -17.20 -12.01
CA THR A 182 9.76 -17.10 -13.29
C THR A 182 8.74 -16.79 -14.39
N LEU A 183 9.07 -15.83 -15.23
CA LEU A 183 8.29 -15.39 -16.37
C LEU A 183 9.19 -15.33 -17.61
N LYS A 184 8.57 -15.26 -18.79
CA LYS A 184 9.26 -14.96 -20.05
C LYS A 184 8.57 -13.80 -20.76
N ASP A 185 9.36 -12.95 -21.41
CA ASP A 185 8.82 -12.00 -22.39
C ASP A 185 8.56 -12.70 -23.73
N ASN A 186 7.96 -11.96 -24.67
CA ASN A 186 7.71 -12.44 -26.05
C ASN A 186 8.98 -12.82 -26.84
N SER A 187 10.17 -12.42 -26.36
CA SER A 187 11.47 -12.78 -26.95
C SER A 187 12.13 -13.97 -26.26
N GLY A 188 11.49 -14.56 -25.24
CA GLY A 188 11.99 -15.69 -24.46
C GLY A 188 12.99 -15.32 -23.36
N LYS A 189 13.19 -14.03 -23.07
CA LYS A 189 14.08 -13.60 -21.97
C LYS A 189 13.45 -13.96 -20.63
N LYS A 190 14.24 -14.55 -19.74
CA LYS A 190 13.79 -14.96 -18.40
C LYS A 190 13.72 -13.77 -17.44
N ILE A 191 12.59 -13.65 -16.77
CA ILE A 191 12.25 -12.56 -15.85
C ILE A 191 11.83 -13.17 -14.52
N VAL A 192 12.10 -12.45 -13.43
CA VAL A 192 11.62 -12.83 -12.11
C VAL A 192 10.87 -11.66 -11.48
N ILE A 193 9.67 -11.94 -11.01
CA ILE A 193 8.91 -11.06 -10.11
C ILE A 193 8.89 -11.65 -8.70
N ASN A 194 8.70 -10.80 -7.70
CA ASN A 194 8.60 -11.21 -6.30
C ASN A 194 7.18 -11.03 -5.77
N GLY A 195 6.54 -12.12 -5.34
CA GLY A 195 5.19 -12.11 -4.79
C GLY A 195 4.15 -11.53 -5.76
N GLN A 196 3.13 -10.89 -5.20
CA GLN A 196 2.00 -10.31 -5.94
C GLN A 196 2.34 -8.95 -6.56
N ALA A 197 3.37 -8.89 -7.41
CA ALA A 197 3.67 -7.70 -8.19
C ALA A 197 2.47 -7.31 -9.08
N LEU A 198 2.15 -6.02 -9.12
CA LEU A 198 1.05 -5.49 -9.95
C LEU A 198 1.57 -4.96 -11.29
N PHE A 199 2.78 -4.42 -11.29
CA PHE A 199 3.42 -3.85 -12.46
C PHE A 199 4.74 -4.56 -12.73
N PHE A 200 5.23 -4.41 -13.95
CA PHE A 200 6.61 -4.72 -14.30
C PHE A 200 7.09 -3.75 -15.38
N LYS A 201 8.29 -3.24 -15.19
CA LYS A 201 9.03 -2.48 -16.20
C LYS A 201 10.50 -2.81 -16.10
N ASN A 202 11.14 -3.15 -17.21
CA ASN A 202 12.59 -3.16 -17.31
C ASN A 202 13.03 -2.75 -18.72
N GLY A 203 13.57 -1.53 -18.88
CA GLY A 203 13.87 -0.97 -20.21
C GLY A 203 12.63 -0.98 -21.12
N GLU A 204 12.70 -1.76 -22.21
CA GLU A 204 11.61 -1.93 -23.20
C GLU A 204 10.63 -3.06 -22.83
N ILE A 205 10.91 -3.84 -21.80
CA ILE A 205 10.05 -4.94 -21.36
C ILE A 205 8.97 -4.38 -20.42
N SER A 206 7.72 -4.68 -20.73
CA SER A 206 6.54 -4.24 -20.00
C SER A 206 5.76 -5.44 -19.42
N GLY A 207 5.02 -5.21 -18.34
CA GLY A 207 4.21 -6.25 -17.67
C GLY A 207 3.19 -6.93 -18.59
N SER A 208 2.63 -6.21 -19.56
CA SER A 208 1.66 -6.77 -20.53
C SER A 208 2.28 -7.80 -21.48
N ASN A 209 3.60 -7.80 -21.65
CA ASN A 209 4.34 -8.70 -22.52
C ASN A 209 4.85 -9.96 -21.80
N LEU A 210 4.51 -10.14 -20.53
CA LEU A 210 4.99 -11.25 -19.72
C LEU A 210 4.03 -12.44 -19.77
N ASN A 211 4.61 -13.63 -19.82
CA ASN A 211 3.91 -14.89 -19.77
C ASN A 211 4.49 -15.76 -18.65
N LEU A 212 3.65 -16.62 -18.06
CA LEU A 212 4.10 -17.61 -17.09
C LEU A 212 5.15 -18.52 -17.71
N ASP A 213 6.27 -18.68 -17.00
CA ASP A 213 7.22 -19.74 -17.30
C ASP A 213 6.94 -20.93 -16.38
N ASN A 214 6.97 -22.15 -16.92
CA ASN A 214 6.73 -23.36 -16.14
C ASN A 214 7.97 -23.80 -15.33
N GLU A 215 9.04 -23.02 -15.40
CA GLU A 215 10.32 -23.31 -14.77
C GLU A 215 10.38 -22.75 -13.33
N SER A 216 10.91 -23.55 -12.41
CA SER A 216 11.19 -23.09 -11.06
C SER A 216 12.38 -22.13 -11.06
N TRP A 217 12.34 -21.14 -10.15
CA TRP A 217 13.43 -20.20 -9.99
C TRP A 217 14.74 -20.89 -9.61
N ASN A 218 15.83 -20.53 -10.29
CA ASN A 218 17.17 -21.07 -10.08
C ASN A 218 18.20 -19.96 -9.86
N HIS A 219 18.76 -19.86 -8.65
CA HIS A 219 19.76 -18.85 -8.28
C HIS A 219 21.02 -18.77 -9.18
N ARG A 220 21.29 -19.79 -10.01
CA ARG A 220 22.42 -19.81 -10.94
C ARG A 220 22.11 -19.17 -12.29
N GLU A 221 20.84 -18.94 -12.58
CA GLU A 221 20.42 -18.32 -13.84
C GLU A 221 20.46 -16.80 -13.77
N LYS A 222 20.60 -16.19 -14.94
CA LYS A 222 20.56 -14.75 -15.10
C LYS A 222 19.12 -14.33 -15.44
N TYR A 223 18.46 -13.71 -14.46
CA TYR A 223 17.12 -13.15 -14.63
C TYR A 223 17.15 -11.63 -14.79
N ILE A 224 16.12 -11.11 -15.45
CA ILE A 224 15.81 -9.69 -15.46
C ILE A 224 14.85 -9.41 -14.29
N TYR A 225 15.12 -8.32 -13.58
CA TYR A 225 14.33 -7.85 -12.43
C TYR A 225 13.67 -6.52 -12.77
N GLU A 226 12.61 -6.18 -12.04
CA GLU A 226 11.90 -4.91 -12.20
C GLU A 226 12.80 -3.69 -11.90
N ASP A 227 12.72 -2.67 -12.76
CA ASP A 227 13.24 -1.33 -12.49
C ASP A 227 12.32 -0.60 -11.51
N LYS A 228 12.89 0.25 -10.66
CA LYS A 228 12.13 1.03 -9.68
C LYS A 228 11.01 1.87 -10.35
N ILE A 229 9.77 1.72 -9.85
CA ILE A 229 8.60 2.49 -10.32
C ILE A 229 8.20 3.52 -9.26
N ASP A 230 8.63 4.78 -9.46
CA ASP A 230 8.46 5.87 -8.48
C ASP A 230 7.13 6.63 -8.56
N ASN A 231 6.37 6.47 -9.65
CA ASN A 231 5.19 7.29 -9.92
C ASN A 231 3.87 6.51 -9.74
N GLN A 232 3.85 5.51 -8.86
CA GLN A 232 2.63 4.75 -8.62
C GLN A 232 1.58 5.60 -7.91
N VAL A 233 0.33 5.46 -8.34
CA VAL A 233 -0.83 6.12 -7.74
C VAL A 233 -1.81 5.08 -7.20
N LEU A 234 -2.45 5.39 -6.10
CA LEU A 234 -3.49 4.54 -5.50
C LEU A 234 -4.86 5.13 -5.82
N VAL A 235 -5.68 4.37 -6.54
CA VAL A 235 -7.08 4.70 -6.77
C VAL A 235 -7.94 3.92 -5.79
N VAL A 236 -8.81 4.60 -5.05
CA VAL A 236 -9.56 3.99 -3.93
C VAL A 236 -11.05 3.97 -4.21
N ALA A 237 -11.61 2.77 -4.19
CA ALA A 237 -13.05 2.51 -4.25
C ALA A 237 -13.52 1.72 -3.01
N LYS A 238 -14.77 1.91 -2.63
CA LYS A 238 -15.46 1.13 -1.60
C LYS A 238 -16.02 -0.17 -2.19
N ARG A 239 -15.90 -1.24 -1.40
CA ARG A 239 -16.57 -2.51 -1.66
C ARG A 239 -18.02 -2.49 -1.21
#